data_AF-A0A319DTZ8-F1
#
_entry.id   AF-A0A319DTZ8-F1
#
_cell.length_a   1.000
_cell.length_b   1.000
_cell.length_c   1.000
_cell.angle_alpha   90.00
_cell.angle_beta   90.00
_cell.angle_gamma   90.00
#
_symmetry.space_group_name_H-M   'P 1'
#
loop_
_entity.id
_entity.type
_entity.pdbx_description
1 polymer ?
#
loop_
_entity_poly.entity_id
_entity_poly.type
_entity_poly.pdbx_seq_one_letter_code
_entity_poly.pdbx_strand_id
1 'polypeptide(L)'
;MGQTPSVPQPGTKIQVIGAGLSRTGTASFSAALAILLDGPIYHGGTQTTIGPPEEIKSWITIMRNLQNERPDDRQKALTLMERRLDGYAAITDAPGTQLVPELLELYPDAKVICTVRDPVAWEKSMAQVKDLVRLWFLRVVFLPLPGMRHFVDYITLTSIQWRKVYGTHGRPGPAYHKHIAWLKEIVPEDRLVFVDVKDGWEPLCKALGKEVPKDIPFPRINDSEAINRTAKQHIRRGLMRWAGIFVAVGVVSAAYILRR
;
A
#
# COMPACT_ATOMS: atom_id res chain seq x y z
N MET A 1 15.77 -0.59 -9.60
CA MET A 1 15.82 -0.80 -8.13
C MET A 1 14.41 -0.60 -7.57
N GLY A 2 14.00 -1.31 -6.51
CA GLY A 2 12.67 -1.16 -5.91
C GLY A 2 12.73 -0.25 -4.69
N GLN A 3 11.58 0.31 -4.28
CA GLN A 3 11.49 1.15 -3.08
C GLN A 3 11.66 0.31 -1.80
N THR A 4 12.36 0.85 -0.80
CA THR A 4 12.46 0.28 0.55
C THR A 4 11.44 0.96 1.48
N PRO A 5 10.94 0.27 2.53
CA PRO A 5 10.13 0.92 3.56
C PRO A 5 10.90 2.11 4.16
N SER A 6 10.23 3.26 4.24
CA SER A 6 10.75 4.44 4.92
C SER A 6 10.58 4.29 6.43
N VAL A 7 11.39 5.04 7.19
CA VAL A 7 11.39 5.04 8.65
C VAL A 7 10.74 6.36 9.12
N PRO A 8 9.80 6.33 10.08
CA PRO A 8 9.15 7.54 10.56
C PRO A 8 10.16 8.44 11.28
N GLN A 9 9.97 9.75 11.13
CA GLN A 9 10.77 10.79 11.78
C GLN A 9 9.89 11.53 12.80
N PRO A 10 10.25 11.54 14.09
CA PRO A 10 9.48 12.23 15.11
C PRO A 10 9.27 13.72 14.76
N GLY A 11 8.05 14.20 14.96
CA GLY A 11 7.68 15.60 14.67
C GLY A 11 7.20 15.86 13.24
N THR A 12 7.41 14.93 12.30
CA THR A 12 6.87 15.04 10.94
C THR A 12 5.36 14.77 10.92
N LYS A 13 4.61 15.61 10.20
CA LYS A 13 3.15 15.50 10.03
C LYS A 13 2.78 15.34 8.57
N ILE A 14 1.65 14.66 8.33
CA ILE A 14 1.12 14.41 7.00
C ILE A 14 0.72 15.73 6.35
N GLN A 15 1.33 16.02 5.19
CA GLN A 15 1.05 17.17 4.34
C GLN A 15 0.35 16.73 3.04
N VAL A 16 0.54 15.48 2.61
CA VAL A 16 -0.01 14.96 1.37
C VAL A 16 -0.69 13.61 1.57
N ILE A 17 -1.93 13.50 1.07
CA ILE A 17 -2.65 12.25 0.90
C ILE A 17 -2.54 11.84 -0.57
N GLY A 18 -1.75 10.81 -0.82
CA GLY A 18 -1.61 10.17 -2.13
C GLY A 18 -2.81 9.29 -2.43
N ALA A 19 -3.76 9.83 -3.18
CA ALA A 19 -5.00 9.16 -3.56
C ALA A 19 -4.91 8.42 -4.91
N GLY A 20 -3.71 8.22 -5.45
CA GLY A 20 -3.52 7.45 -6.67
C GLY A 20 -3.72 5.95 -6.44
N LEU A 21 -4.48 5.30 -7.33
CA LEU A 21 -4.62 3.83 -7.30
C LEU A 21 -3.25 3.17 -7.47
N SER A 22 -3.07 1.99 -6.88
CA SER A 22 -1.90 1.15 -7.14
C SER A 22 -1.65 1.04 -8.64
N ARG A 23 -0.38 1.02 -9.06
CA ARG A 23 0.06 0.94 -10.47
C ARG A 23 -0.11 2.22 -11.31
N THR A 24 -0.42 3.36 -10.69
CA THR A 24 -0.40 4.69 -11.34
C THR A 24 0.93 5.44 -11.15
N GLY A 25 1.97 4.77 -10.65
CA GLY A 25 3.29 5.38 -10.40
C GLY A 25 3.52 5.80 -8.95
N THR A 26 2.79 5.20 -8.01
CA THR A 26 2.81 5.55 -6.58
C THR A 26 4.19 5.48 -5.93
N ALA A 27 5.07 4.56 -6.34
CA ALA A 27 6.42 4.49 -5.79
C ALA A 27 7.32 5.64 -6.29
N SER A 28 7.29 5.94 -7.58
CA SER A 28 7.97 7.11 -8.15
C SER A 28 7.47 8.40 -7.50
N PHE A 29 6.15 8.52 -7.33
CA PHE A 29 5.51 9.63 -6.63
C PHE A 29 5.94 9.72 -5.16
N SER A 30 5.99 8.59 -4.45
CA SER A 30 6.48 8.53 -3.07
C SER A 30 7.93 8.99 -2.95
N ALA A 31 8.81 8.57 -3.87
CA ALA A 31 10.19 9.03 -3.91
C ALA A 31 10.30 10.53 -4.24
N ALA A 32 9.45 11.03 -5.13
CA ALA A 32 9.40 12.45 -5.47
C ALA A 32 8.94 13.31 -4.27
N LEU A 33 7.91 12.86 -3.54
CA LEU A 33 7.45 13.52 -2.32
C LEU A 33 8.52 13.52 -1.23
N ALA A 34 9.30 12.45 -1.08
CA ALA A 34 10.38 12.40 -0.10
C ALA A 34 11.41 13.52 -0.31
N ILE A 35 11.69 13.85 -1.58
CA ILE A 35 12.58 14.96 -1.96
C ILE A 35 11.91 16.32 -1.70
N LEU A 36 10.65 16.50 -2.10
CA LEU A 36 9.97 17.81 -2.01
C LEU A 36 9.52 18.20 -0.59
N LEU A 37 9.20 17.21 0.23
CA LEU A 37 8.73 17.41 1.60
C LEU A 37 9.84 17.27 2.64
N ASP A 38 11.05 16.89 2.21
CA ASP A 38 12.19 16.59 3.08
C ASP A 38 11.80 15.72 4.28
N GLY A 39 11.17 14.57 3.97
CA GLY A 39 10.58 13.74 5.01
C GLY A 39 10.17 12.35 4.54
N PRO A 40 9.98 11.42 5.48
CA PRO A 40 9.63 10.04 5.17
C PRO A 40 8.21 9.92 4.64
N ILE A 41 8.04 9.09 3.60
CA ILE A 41 6.75 8.88 2.93
C ILE A 41 6.28 7.45 3.15
N TYR A 42 5.09 7.28 3.71
CA TYR A 42 4.47 5.97 3.90
C TYR A 42 3.96 5.46 2.55
N HIS A 43 4.48 4.34 2.04
CA HIS A 43 4.02 3.74 0.79
C HIS A 43 3.41 2.36 1.08
N GLY A 44 2.08 2.26 1.05
CA GLY A 44 1.38 1.11 1.63
C GLY A 44 1.83 -0.25 1.10
N GLY A 45 2.14 -0.38 -0.19
CA GLY A 45 2.68 -1.62 -0.76
C GLY A 45 4.02 -2.06 -0.16
N THR A 46 4.97 -1.14 0.08
CA THR A 46 6.29 -1.48 0.61
C THR A 46 6.24 -1.76 2.11
N GLN A 47 5.51 -0.94 2.85
CA GLN A 47 5.39 -1.06 4.30
C GLN A 47 4.68 -2.36 4.68
N THR A 48 3.64 -2.77 3.95
CA THR A 48 2.87 -3.99 4.27
C THR A 48 3.51 -5.29 3.76
N THR A 49 4.41 -5.24 2.77
CA THR A 49 5.01 -6.46 2.19
C THR A 49 6.47 -6.68 2.60
N ILE A 50 7.21 -5.60 2.87
CA ILE A 50 8.66 -5.65 3.20
C ILE A 50 8.91 -5.17 4.63
N GLY A 51 8.04 -4.31 5.17
CA GLY A 51 8.17 -3.76 6.51
C GLY A 51 7.92 -4.77 7.64
N PRO A 52 7.96 -4.31 8.90
CA PRO A 52 7.68 -5.14 10.06
C PRO A 52 6.29 -5.80 10.00
N PRO A 53 6.11 -7.01 10.56
CA PRO A 53 4.80 -7.70 10.60
C PRO A 53 3.66 -6.86 11.21
N GLU A 54 3.99 -5.89 12.03
CA GLU A 54 3.08 -5.00 12.74
C GLU A 54 2.38 -4.04 11.79
N GLU A 55 3.00 -3.71 10.65
CA GLU A 55 2.40 -2.88 9.60
C GLU A 55 1.14 -3.53 9.04
N ILE A 56 1.28 -4.75 8.50
CA ILE A 56 0.17 -5.46 7.88
C ILE A 56 -0.93 -5.82 8.89
N LYS A 57 -0.54 -6.19 10.12
CA LYS A 57 -1.51 -6.47 11.21
C LYS A 57 -2.32 -5.23 11.59
N SER A 58 -1.66 -4.07 11.71
CA SER A 58 -2.34 -2.83 12.09
C SER A 58 -3.38 -2.44 11.05
N TRP A 59 -3.05 -2.52 9.75
CA TRP A 59 -4.00 -2.25 8.68
C TRP A 59 -5.16 -3.24 8.61
N ILE A 60 -4.92 -4.52 8.90
CA ILE A 60 -5.99 -5.52 9.05
C ILE A 60 -6.96 -5.10 10.18
N THR A 61 -6.44 -4.68 11.33
CA THR A 61 -7.26 -4.21 12.46
C THR A 61 -8.05 -2.95 12.10
N ILE A 62 -7.40 -1.95 11.48
CA ILE A 62 -8.04 -0.72 11.01
C ILE A 62 -9.21 -1.07 10.08
N MET A 63 -8.97 -1.86 9.04
CA MET A 63 -10.02 -2.21 8.06
C MET A 63 -11.16 -3.01 8.67
N ARG A 64 -10.89 -3.96 9.59
CA ARG A 64 -11.95 -4.71 10.28
C ARG A 64 -12.83 -3.79 11.13
N ASN A 65 -12.22 -2.87 11.87
CA ASN A 65 -12.96 -1.92 12.69
C ASN A 65 -13.85 -1.00 11.82
N LEU A 66 -13.34 -0.52 10.69
CA LEU A 66 -14.12 0.30 9.75
C LEU A 66 -15.27 -0.49 9.09
N GLN A 67 -15.15 -1.81 8.94
CA GLN A 67 -16.22 -2.67 8.40
C GLN A 67 -17.37 -2.91 9.37
N ASN A 68 -17.13 -2.82 10.69
CA ASN A 68 -18.18 -3.06 11.68
C ASN A 68 -19.21 -1.91 11.75
N GLU A 69 -18.88 -0.74 11.19
CA GLU A 69 -19.74 0.46 11.14
C GLU A 69 -20.26 0.94 12.51
N ARG A 70 -19.59 0.53 13.59
CA ARG A 70 -19.86 1.00 14.95
C ARG A 70 -19.02 2.25 15.25
N PRO A 71 -19.59 3.30 15.87
CA PRO A 71 -18.86 4.53 16.21
C PRO A 71 -17.56 4.27 17.00
N ASP A 72 -17.61 3.43 18.04
CA ASP A 72 -16.44 3.09 18.85
C ASP A 72 -15.34 2.38 18.07
N ASP A 73 -15.71 1.52 17.12
CA ASP A 73 -14.74 0.81 16.28
C ASP A 73 -14.11 1.78 15.28
N ARG A 74 -14.91 2.67 14.68
CA ARG A 74 -14.41 3.73 13.81
C ARG A 74 -13.38 4.59 14.54
N GLN A 75 -13.67 5.03 15.75
CA GLN A 75 -12.72 5.80 16.55
C GLN A 75 -11.42 5.03 16.80
N LYS A 76 -11.50 3.75 17.16
CA LYS A 76 -10.30 2.89 17.32
C LYS A 76 -9.50 2.76 16.03
N ALA A 77 -10.18 2.67 14.88
CA ALA A 77 -9.53 2.61 13.59
C ALA A 77 -8.77 3.90 13.28
N LEU A 78 -9.39 5.06 13.50
CA LEU A 78 -8.78 6.37 13.30
C LEU A 78 -7.57 6.59 14.22
N THR A 79 -7.71 6.31 15.52
CA THR A 79 -6.59 6.43 16.47
C THR A 79 -5.42 5.51 16.11
N LEU A 80 -5.69 4.28 15.66
CA LEU A 80 -4.64 3.37 15.23
C LEU A 80 -4.00 3.82 13.91
N MET A 81 -4.79 4.36 12.99
CA MET A 81 -4.30 4.91 11.72
C MET A 81 -3.40 6.12 11.95
N GLU A 82 -3.82 7.07 12.78
CA GLU A 82 -3.01 8.23 13.17
C GLU A 82 -1.68 7.79 13.78
N ARG A 83 -1.71 6.84 14.73
CA ARG A 83 -0.48 6.29 15.34
C ARG A 83 0.44 5.59 14.32
N ARG A 84 -0.11 4.96 13.29
CA ARG A 84 0.72 4.32 12.24
C ARG A 84 1.38 5.34 11.32
N LEU A 85 0.73 6.48 11.11
CA LEU A 85 1.18 7.52 10.20
C LEU A 85 1.94 8.65 10.91
N ASP A 86 2.02 8.62 12.24
CA ASP A 86 2.84 9.56 12.99
C ASP A 86 4.32 9.47 12.55
N GLY A 87 4.90 10.64 12.30
CA GLY A 87 6.25 10.77 11.78
C GLY A 87 6.41 10.55 10.28
N TYR A 88 5.33 10.54 9.50
CA TYR A 88 5.38 10.55 8.04
C TYR A 88 4.87 11.87 7.45
N ALA A 89 5.47 12.32 6.35
CA ALA A 89 5.09 13.54 5.63
C ALA A 89 3.98 13.30 4.61
N ALA A 90 3.81 12.05 4.13
CA ALA A 90 2.71 11.68 3.27
C ALA A 90 2.40 10.19 3.36
N ILE A 91 1.21 9.82 2.90
CA ILE A 91 0.79 8.43 2.67
C ILE A 91 0.46 8.24 1.19
N THR A 92 0.88 7.12 0.60
CA THR A 92 0.67 6.79 -0.80
C THR A 92 0.32 5.31 -0.96
N ASP A 93 -0.33 4.95 -2.06
CA ASP A 93 -0.74 3.58 -2.41
C ASP A 93 -1.79 2.98 -1.45
N ALA A 94 -2.22 1.75 -1.73
CA ALA A 94 -3.13 1.00 -0.87
C ALA A 94 -2.46 0.57 0.44
N PRO A 95 -3.14 0.71 1.60
CA PRO A 95 -4.59 0.87 1.71
C PRO A 95 -5.07 2.33 1.76
N GLY A 96 -4.17 3.31 1.96
CA GLY A 96 -4.52 4.72 2.13
C GLY A 96 -5.37 5.30 1.00
N THR A 97 -5.09 4.91 -0.25
CA THR A 97 -5.89 5.36 -1.42
C THR A 97 -7.39 5.05 -1.35
N GLN A 98 -7.82 4.09 -0.52
CA GLN A 98 -9.23 3.70 -0.36
C GLN A 98 -9.86 4.24 0.94
N LEU A 99 -9.07 4.97 1.74
CA LEU A 99 -9.42 5.50 3.06
C LEU A 99 -9.27 7.03 3.10
N VAL A 100 -9.47 7.68 1.94
CA VAL A 100 -9.33 9.14 1.79
C VAL A 100 -10.27 9.92 2.72
N PRO A 101 -11.55 9.53 2.94
CA PRO A 101 -12.42 10.21 3.90
C PRO A 101 -11.84 10.20 5.32
N GLU A 102 -11.37 9.03 5.78
CA GLU A 102 -10.76 8.88 7.10
C GLU A 102 -9.46 9.68 7.22
N LEU A 103 -8.64 9.71 6.16
CA LEU A 103 -7.40 10.48 6.13
C LEU A 103 -7.67 11.99 6.11
N LEU A 104 -8.72 12.46 5.45
CA LEU A 104 -9.12 13.87 5.45
C LEU A 104 -9.66 14.32 6.80
N GLU A 105 -10.29 13.42 7.56
CA GLU A 105 -10.71 13.70 8.93
C GLU A 105 -9.51 13.83 9.88
N LEU A 106 -8.51 12.94 9.74
CA LEU A 106 -7.30 12.99 10.55
C LEU A 106 -6.36 14.14 10.16
N TYR A 107 -6.32 14.50 8.87
CA TYR A 107 -5.40 15.48 8.32
C TYR A 107 -6.16 16.50 7.46
N PRO A 108 -6.93 17.41 8.07
CA PRO A 108 -7.79 18.35 7.35
C PRO A 108 -6.99 19.36 6.52
N ASP A 109 -5.72 19.62 6.84
CA ASP A 109 -4.89 20.56 6.09
C ASP A 109 -4.08 19.89 4.96
N ALA A 110 -4.15 18.56 4.84
CA ALA A 110 -3.37 17.83 3.85
C ALA A 110 -3.93 18.03 2.43
N LYS A 111 -3.02 18.20 1.46
CA LYS A 111 -3.35 18.22 0.02
C LYS A 111 -3.64 16.80 -0.46
N VAL A 112 -4.65 16.61 -1.30
CA VAL A 112 -4.94 15.31 -1.92
C VAL A 112 -4.40 15.29 -3.34
N ILE A 113 -3.43 14.41 -3.60
CA ILE A 113 -2.83 14.27 -4.92
C ILE A 113 -3.13 12.87 -5.44
N CYS A 114 -3.84 12.79 -6.56
CA CYS A 114 -4.17 11.55 -7.25
C CYS A 114 -3.23 11.36 -8.44
N THR A 115 -2.35 10.36 -8.38
CA THR A 115 -1.58 9.97 -9.56
C THR A 115 -2.48 9.27 -10.57
N VAL A 116 -2.43 9.73 -11.82
CA VAL A 116 -3.24 9.23 -12.95
C VAL A 116 -2.37 8.62 -14.03
N ARG A 117 -2.99 7.79 -14.86
CA ARG A 117 -2.36 7.11 -16.00
C ARG A 117 -3.43 6.84 -17.07
N ASP A 118 -3.01 6.58 -18.30
CA ASP A 118 -3.88 5.96 -19.31
C ASP A 118 -4.65 4.74 -18.72
N PRO A 119 -6.00 4.75 -18.71
CA PRO A 119 -6.80 3.73 -18.05
C PRO A 119 -6.58 2.33 -18.60
N VAL A 120 -6.37 2.19 -19.91
CA VAL A 120 -6.18 0.89 -20.59
C VAL A 120 -4.84 0.28 -20.18
N ALA A 121 -3.77 1.08 -20.20
CA ALA A 121 -2.45 0.65 -19.74
C ALA A 121 -2.43 0.33 -18.24
N TRP A 122 -3.18 1.10 -17.43
CA TRP A 122 -3.32 0.83 -16.01
C TRP A 122 -4.06 -0.49 -15.75
N GLU A 123 -5.16 -0.76 -16.45
CA GLU A 123 -5.92 -2.01 -16.29
C GLU A 123 -5.06 -3.24 -16.62
N LYS A 124 -4.27 -3.19 -17.70
CA LYS A 124 -3.31 -4.24 -18.05
C LYS A 124 -2.27 -4.47 -16.94
N SER A 125 -1.78 -3.41 -16.31
CA SER A 125 -0.83 -3.48 -15.19
C SER A 125 -1.46 -4.07 -13.93
N MET A 126 -2.71 -3.71 -13.63
CA MET A 126 -3.47 -4.24 -12.49
C MET A 126 -3.82 -5.71 -12.65
N ALA A 127 -4.12 -6.17 -13.87
CA ALA A 127 -4.43 -7.58 -14.13
C ALA A 127 -3.29 -8.52 -13.67
N GLN A 128 -2.04 -8.14 -13.93
CA GLN A 128 -0.86 -8.91 -13.52
C GLN A 128 -0.77 -9.09 -12.00
N VAL A 129 -1.11 -8.05 -11.23
CA VAL A 129 -1.11 -8.11 -9.75
C VAL A 129 -2.29 -8.93 -9.24
N LYS A 130 -3.46 -8.78 -9.85
CA LYS A 130 -4.68 -9.52 -9.48
C LYS A 130 -4.50 -11.04 -9.59
N ASP A 131 -3.83 -11.50 -10.65
CA ASP A 131 -3.64 -12.93 -10.86
C ASP A 131 -2.69 -13.56 -9.84
N LEU A 132 -1.67 -12.81 -9.41
CA LEU A 132 -0.74 -13.24 -8.35
C LEU A 132 -1.46 -13.47 -7.01
N VAL A 133 -2.38 -12.57 -6.64
CA VAL A 133 -3.06 -12.63 -5.33
C VAL A 133 -4.23 -13.62 -5.28
N ARG A 134 -4.65 -14.16 -6.43
CA ARG A 134 -5.71 -15.21 -6.52
C ARG A 134 -5.22 -16.62 -6.18
N LEU A 135 -3.92 -16.79 -5.97
CA LEU A 135 -3.33 -18.09 -5.68
C LEU A 135 -3.68 -18.51 -4.24
N TRP A 136 -4.72 -19.33 -4.10
CA TRP A 136 -5.25 -19.80 -2.81
C TRP A 136 -4.18 -20.44 -1.90
N PHE A 137 -3.18 -21.09 -2.51
CA PHE A 137 -2.09 -21.76 -1.79
C PHE A 137 -1.12 -20.78 -1.10
N LEU A 138 -1.18 -19.48 -1.40
CA LEU A 138 -0.32 -18.49 -0.74
C LEU A 138 -0.55 -18.43 0.77
N ARG A 139 -1.78 -18.73 1.26
CA ARG A 139 -2.04 -18.86 2.71
C ARG A 139 -1.12 -19.89 3.35
N VAL A 140 -0.96 -21.04 2.71
CA VAL A 140 -0.11 -22.13 3.21
C VAL A 140 1.35 -21.77 3.04
N VAL A 141 1.76 -21.29 1.86
CA VAL A 141 3.17 -20.94 1.58
C VAL A 141 3.69 -19.84 2.51
N PHE A 142 2.86 -18.86 2.88
CA PHE A 142 3.26 -17.75 3.73
C PHE A 142 3.07 -18.00 5.23
N LEU A 143 2.39 -19.08 5.64
CA LEU A 143 2.15 -19.40 7.05
C LEU A 143 3.42 -19.34 7.94
N PRO A 144 4.59 -19.88 7.53
CA PRO A 144 5.80 -19.84 8.36
C PRO A 144 6.57 -18.51 8.27
N LEU A 145 6.03 -17.50 7.56
CA LEU A 145 6.63 -16.18 7.43
C LEU A 145 5.85 -15.17 8.30
N PRO A 146 6.37 -14.74 9.47
CA PRO A 146 5.66 -13.84 10.36
C PRO A 146 5.15 -12.55 9.70
N GLY A 147 5.93 -11.98 8.77
CA GLY A 147 5.56 -10.76 8.04
C GLY A 147 4.54 -10.97 6.91
N MET A 148 4.34 -12.20 6.42
CA MET A 148 3.48 -12.47 5.25
C MET A 148 2.33 -13.43 5.51
N ARG A 149 2.29 -14.13 6.64
CA ARG A 149 1.20 -15.09 6.97
C ARG A 149 -0.20 -14.46 6.98
N HIS A 150 -0.28 -13.14 7.20
CA HIS A 150 -1.54 -12.38 7.18
C HIS A 150 -1.84 -11.72 5.83
N PHE A 151 -1.00 -11.91 4.82
CA PHE A 151 -1.11 -11.23 3.54
C PHE A 151 -2.44 -11.50 2.84
N VAL A 152 -2.93 -12.74 2.86
CA VAL A 152 -4.20 -13.06 2.20
C VAL A 152 -5.39 -12.42 2.91
N ASP A 153 -5.34 -12.28 4.24
CA ASP A 153 -6.39 -11.57 4.99
C ASP A 153 -6.37 -10.07 4.69
N TYR A 154 -5.17 -9.47 4.60
CA TYR A 154 -5.00 -8.09 4.16
C TYR A 154 -5.57 -7.87 2.75
N ILE A 155 -5.21 -8.70 1.77
CA ILE A 155 -5.75 -8.62 0.41
C ILE A 155 -7.27 -8.81 0.40
N THR A 156 -7.79 -9.73 1.20
CA THR A 156 -9.25 -9.94 1.31
C THR A 156 -9.96 -8.67 1.80
N LEU A 157 -9.45 -8.04 2.84
CA LEU A 157 -10.02 -6.81 3.40
C LEU A 157 -9.92 -5.63 2.43
N THR A 158 -8.77 -5.44 1.77
CA THR A 158 -8.64 -4.41 0.72
C THR A 158 -9.57 -4.66 -0.47
N SER A 159 -9.88 -5.92 -0.79
CA SER A 159 -10.85 -6.26 -1.85
C SER A 159 -12.30 -5.97 -1.43
N ILE A 160 -12.63 -6.16 -0.15
CA ILE A 160 -13.93 -5.77 0.40
C ILE A 160 -14.07 -4.24 0.38
N GLN A 161 -13.04 -3.51 0.82
CA GLN A 161 -13.03 -2.05 0.78
C GLN A 161 -13.13 -1.53 -0.66
N TRP A 162 -12.38 -2.11 -1.60
CA TRP A 162 -12.49 -1.80 -3.03
C TRP A 162 -13.92 -1.96 -3.55
N ARG A 163 -14.62 -3.03 -3.14
CA ARG A 163 -16.02 -3.23 -3.50
C ARG A 163 -16.93 -2.18 -2.85
N LYS A 164 -16.69 -1.82 -1.59
CA LYS A 164 -17.47 -0.78 -0.89
C LYS A 164 -17.34 0.57 -1.59
N VAL A 165 -16.13 0.98 -1.97
CA VAL A 165 -15.87 2.28 -2.59
C VAL A 165 -16.33 2.32 -4.05
N TYR A 166 -16.00 1.30 -4.85
CA TYR A 166 -16.22 1.37 -6.31
C TYR A 166 -17.38 0.49 -6.80
N GLY A 167 -17.99 -0.35 -5.96
CA GLY A 167 -19.05 -1.27 -6.37
C GLY A 167 -18.63 -2.27 -7.47
N THR A 168 -17.33 -2.56 -7.61
CA THR A 168 -16.82 -3.46 -8.66
C THR A 168 -16.24 -4.75 -8.08
N HIS A 169 -16.43 -5.86 -8.81
CA HIS A 169 -15.88 -7.17 -8.47
C HIS A 169 -14.66 -7.47 -9.35
N GLY A 170 -13.46 -7.01 -8.95
CA GLY A 170 -12.21 -7.43 -9.56
C GLY A 170 -12.07 -7.15 -11.08
N ARG A 171 -12.86 -6.22 -11.62
CA ARG A 171 -12.70 -5.63 -12.95
C ARG A 171 -12.02 -4.26 -12.79
N PRO A 172 -10.73 -4.12 -13.15
CA PRO A 172 -10.01 -2.88 -12.93
C PRO A 172 -10.61 -1.70 -13.70
N GLY A 173 -10.92 -1.85 -14.99
CA GLY A 173 -11.29 -0.73 -15.87
C GLY A 173 -12.40 0.20 -15.33
N PRO A 174 -13.58 -0.34 -14.94
CA PRO A 174 -14.65 0.49 -14.36
C PRO A 174 -14.28 1.13 -13.03
N ALA A 175 -13.42 0.49 -12.24
CA ALA A 175 -13.00 1.02 -10.94
C ALA A 175 -12.12 2.27 -11.07
N TYR A 176 -11.31 2.37 -12.13
CA TYR A 176 -10.48 3.56 -12.38
C TYR A 176 -11.31 4.84 -12.48
N HIS A 177 -12.33 4.82 -13.35
CA HIS A 177 -13.21 5.96 -13.58
C HIS A 177 -14.05 6.27 -12.33
N LYS A 178 -14.56 5.24 -11.67
CA LYS A 178 -15.29 5.40 -10.40
C LYS A 178 -14.43 5.98 -9.30
N HIS A 179 -13.15 5.62 -9.23
CA HIS A 179 -12.23 6.19 -8.26
C HIS A 179 -12.02 7.69 -8.48
N ILE A 180 -11.79 8.10 -9.73
CA ILE A 180 -11.66 9.53 -10.05
C ILE A 180 -12.96 10.29 -9.71
N ALA A 181 -14.12 9.74 -10.08
CA ALA A 181 -15.42 10.35 -9.77
C ALA A 181 -15.63 10.45 -8.25
N TRP A 182 -15.35 9.38 -7.52
CA TRP A 182 -15.44 9.33 -6.06
C TRP A 182 -14.54 10.39 -5.40
N LEU A 183 -13.28 10.53 -5.84
CA LEU A 183 -12.39 11.58 -5.30
C LEU A 183 -12.93 12.98 -5.54
N LYS A 184 -13.47 13.27 -6.72
CA LYS A 184 -14.09 14.57 -7.02
C LYS A 184 -15.33 14.86 -6.18
N GLU A 185 -16.02 13.82 -5.72
CA GLU A 185 -17.20 13.94 -4.86
C GLU A 185 -16.82 14.24 -3.41
N ILE A 186 -15.81 13.54 -2.87
CA ILE A 186 -15.49 13.61 -1.43
C ILE A 186 -14.42 14.64 -1.07
N VAL A 187 -13.59 15.05 -2.03
CA VAL A 187 -12.49 15.99 -1.79
C VAL A 187 -12.87 17.37 -2.34
N PRO A 188 -12.75 18.44 -1.53
CA PRO A 188 -12.88 19.80 -2.03
C PRO A 188 -11.96 20.07 -3.23
N GLU A 189 -12.49 20.75 -4.25
CA GLU A 189 -11.82 20.96 -5.53
C GLU A 189 -10.48 21.68 -5.40
N ASP A 190 -10.37 22.61 -4.47
CA ASP A 190 -9.15 23.37 -4.16
C ASP A 190 -8.03 22.51 -3.54
N ARG A 191 -8.39 21.35 -2.97
CA ARG A 191 -7.45 20.40 -2.35
C ARG A 191 -7.09 19.20 -3.22
N LEU A 192 -7.86 18.93 -4.28
CA LEU A 192 -7.66 17.77 -5.15
C LEU A 192 -6.83 18.13 -6.40
N VAL A 193 -5.71 17.43 -6.60
CA VAL A 193 -4.88 17.60 -7.80
C VAL A 193 -4.61 16.26 -8.47
N PHE A 194 -4.73 16.22 -9.80
CA PHE A 194 -4.38 15.06 -10.60
C PHE A 194 -3.00 15.26 -11.26
N VAL A 195 -2.13 14.26 -11.18
CA VAL A 195 -0.76 14.31 -11.72
C VAL A 195 -0.44 13.02 -12.46
N ASP A 196 0.05 13.10 -13.71
CA ASP A 196 0.73 11.96 -14.33
C ASP A 196 2.22 12.04 -13.99
N VAL A 197 2.77 10.97 -13.40
CA VAL A 197 4.20 10.90 -13.04
C VAL A 197 5.14 11.02 -14.25
N LYS A 198 4.62 10.85 -15.48
CA LYS A 198 5.37 11.05 -16.72
C LYS A 198 5.70 12.52 -16.98
N ASP A 199 4.89 13.43 -16.46
CA ASP A 199 5.06 14.88 -16.63
C ASP A 199 6.20 15.44 -15.75
N GLY A 200 6.77 14.60 -14.88
CA GLY A 200 7.93 14.95 -14.08
C GLY A 200 7.60 15.90 -12.93
N TRP A 201 8.50 16.84 -12.66
CA TRP A 201 8.44 17.69 -11.46
C TRP A 201 7.37 18.76 -11.51
N GLU A 202 7.12 19.37 -12.68
CA GLU A 202 6.37 20.62 -12.77
C GLU A 202 4.96 20.54 -12.16
N PRO A 203 4.11 19.54 -12.48
CA PRO A 203 2.75 19.52 -11.93
C PRO A 203 2.75 19.27 -10.43
N LEU A 204 3.68 18.44 -9.94
CA LEU A 204 3.79 18.13 -8.52
C LEU A 204 4.31 19.32 -7.71
N CYS A 205 5.32 20.03 -8.21
CA CYS A 205 5.87 21.22 -7.57
C CYS A 205 4.82 22.34 -7.53
N LYS A 206 4.08 22.55 -8.63
CA LYS A 206 2.96 23.49 -8.68
C LYS A 206 1.86 23.14 -7.66
N ALA A 207 1.51 21.86 -7.53
CA ALA A 207 0.48 21.40 -6.59
C ALA A 207 0.85 21.68 -5.12
N LEU A 208 2.14 21.65 -4.81
CA LEU A 208 2.70 21.82 -3.47
C LEU A 208 3.24 23.24 -3.20
N GLY A 209 3.23 24.14 -4.19
CA GLY A 209 3.84 25.46 -4.08
C GLY A 209 5.36 25.41 -3.85
N LYS A 210 6.04 24.42 -4.43
CA LYS A 210 7.50 24.20 -4.30
C LYS A 210 8.23 24.56 -5.59
N GLU A 211 9.52 24.84 -5.48
CA GLU A 211 10.39 25.01 -6.64
C GLU A 211 10.78 23.65 -7.26
N VAL A 212 10.97 23.64 -8.57
CA VAL A 212 11.43 22.45 -9.29
C VAL A 212 12.91 22.19 -8.96
N PRO A 213 13.29 20.98 -8.49
CA PRO A 213 14.69 20.63 -8.27
C PRO A 213 15.48 20.68 -9.58
N LYS A 214 16.55 21.50 -9.63
CA LYS A 214 17.33 21.71 -10.87
C LYS A 214 18.25 20.54 -11.22
N ASP A 215 18.83 19.89 -10.21
CA ASP A 215 19.90 18.89 -10.40
C ASP A 215 19.45 17.44 -10.13
N ILE A 216 18.17 17.23 -9.78
CA ILE A 216 17.65 15.91 -9.42
C ILE A 216 16.64 15.48 -10.48
N PRO A 217 16.89 14.41 -11.26
CA PRO A 217 15.90 13.91 -12.21
C PRO A 217 14.69 13.34 -11.47
N PHE A 218 13.50 13.46 -12.07
CA PHE A 218 12.29 12.90 -11.49
C PHE A 218 12.44 11.38 -11.28
N PRO A 219 12.15 10.86 -10.07
CA PRO A 219 12.31 9.43 -9.78
C PRO A 219 11.49 8.54 -10.72
N ARG A 220 12.11 7.51 -11.29
CA ARG A 220 11.43 6.50 -12.11
C ARG A 220 11.68 5.10 -11.56
N ILE A 221 10.73 4.63 -10.75
CA ILE A 221 10.78 3.30 -10.12
C ILE A 221 9.92 2.31 -10.94
N ASN A 222 10.54 1.22 -11.39
CA ASN A 222 9.84 0.14 -12.10
C ASN A 222 9.21 -0.83 -11.09
N ASP A 223 7.97 -0.53 -10.70
CA ASP A 223 7.29 -1.33 -9.70
C ASP A 223 6.86 -2.71 -10.18
N SER A 224 6.65 -2.93 -11.50
CA SER A 224 6.18 -4.24 -11.98
C SER A 224 7.21 -5.32 -11.74
N GLU A 225 8.47 -5.03 -12.06
CA GLU A 225 9.57 -5.94 -11.81
C GLU A 225 9.83 -6.11 -10.31
N ALA A 226 9.75 -5.01 -9.54
CA ALA A 226 9.93 -5.04 -8.09
C ALA A 226 8.89 -5.94 -7.40
N ILE A 227 7.59 -5.79 -7.73
CA ILE A 227 6.52 -6.64 -7.17
C ILE A 227 6.76 -8.10 -7.50
N ASN A 228 7.05 -8.43 -8.76
CA ASN A 228 7.31 -9.81 -9.18
C ASN A 228 8.50 -10.42 -8.45
N ARG A 229 9.57 -9.65 -8.28
CA ARG A 229 10.77 -10.09 -7.54
C ARG A 229 10.45 -10.33 -6.07
N THR A 230 9.78 -9.39 -5.41
CA THR A 230 9.38 -9.50 -4.00
C THR A 230 8.47 -10.70 -3.78
N ALA A 231 7.47 -10.91 -4.66
CA ALA A 231 6.60 -12.07 -4.61
C ALA A 231 7.35 -13.40 -4.71
N LYS A 232 8.23 -13.54 -5.71
CA LYS A 232 9.09 -14.73 -5.87
C LYS A 232 9.98 -14.98 -4.65
N GLN A 233 10.55 -13.91 -4.08
CA GLN A 233 11.38 -14.01 -2.89
C GLN A 233 10.59 -14.50 -1.67
N HIS A 234 9.39 -13.99 -1.43
CA HIS A 234 8.54 -14.47 -0.33
C HIS A 234 8.10 -15.92 -0.54
N ILE A 235 7.69 -16.31 -1.75
CA ILE A 235 7.33 -17.69 -2.06
C ILE A 235 8.50 -18.62 -1.77
N ARG A 236 9.70 -18.30 -2.30
CA ARG A 236 10.92 -19.09 -2.05
C ARG A 236 11.24 -19.20 -0.55
N ARG A 237 11.18 -18.09 0.18
CA ARG A 237 11.42 -18.07 1.64
C ARG A 237 10.41 -18.94 2.39
N GLY A 238 9.14 -18.89 2.00
CA GLY A 238 8.07 -19.71 2.59
C GLY A 238 8.33 -21.19 2.38
N LEU A 239 8.62 -21.60 1.14
CA LEU A 239 8.95 -22.98 0.80
C LEU A 239 10.20 -23.49 1.55
N MET A 240 11.27 -22.68 1.64
CA MET A 240 12.47 -23.06 2.39
C MET A 240 12.19 -23.22 3.89
N ARG A 241 11.35 -22.36 4.48
CA ARG A 241 10.95 -22.50 5.89
C ARG A 241 10.14 -23.77 6.12
N TRP A 242 9.22 -24.11 5.21
CA TRP A 242 8.50 -25.38 5.26
C TRP A 242 9.43 -26.58 5.16
N ALA A 243 10.38 -26.57 4.22
CA ALA A 243 11.37 -27.64 4.11
C ALA A 243 12.15 -27.83 5.43
N GLY A 244 12.59 -26.74 6.06
CA GLY A 244 13.23 -26.79 7.37
C GLY A 244 12.34 -27.35 8.48
N ILE A 245 11.06 -26.98 8.52
CA ILE A 245 10.08 -27.52 9.47
C ILE A 245 9.91 -29.03 9.27
N PHE A 246 9.73 -29.49 8.03
CA PHE A 246 9.57 -30.91 7.75
C PHE A 246 10.81 -31.74 8.08
N VAL A 247 12.01 -31.22 7.80
CA VAL A 247 13.27 -31.86 8.20
C VAL A 247 13.35 -31.97 9.73
N ALA A 248 13.06 -30.89 10.46
CA ALA A 248 13.10 -30.91 11.92
C ALA A 248 12.09 -31.91 12.52
N VAL A 249 10.84 -31.91 12.03
CA VAL A 249 9.81 -32.87 12.44
C VAL A 249 10.26 -34.30 12.14
N GLY A 250 10.79 -34.56 10.94
CA GLY A 250 11.28 -35.88 10.54
C GLY A 250 12.41 -36.40 11.45
N VAL A 251 13.38 -35.53 11.78
CA VAL A 251 14.48 -35.88 12.70
C VAL A 251 13.95 -36.19 14.09
N VAL A 252 13.02 -35.39 14.63
CA VAL A 252 12.41 -35.62 15.94
C VAL A 252 11.61 -36.92 15.96
N SER A 253 10.81 -37.18 14.93
CA SER A 253 10.04 -38.42 14.80
C SER A 253 10.93 -39.64 14.70
N ALA A 254 11.99 -39.60 13.90
CA ALA A 254 12.96 -40.69 13.78
C ALA A 254 13.69 -40.95 15.11
N ALA A 255 14.14 -39.88 15.80
CA ALA A 255 14.78 -40.00 17.10
C ALA A 255 13.84 -40.56 18.18
N TYR A 256 12.55 -40.21 18.14
CA TYR A 256 11.54 -40.76 19.04
C TYR A 256 11.31 -42.26 18.78
N ILE A 257 11.20 -42.66 17.51
CA ILE A 257 11.03 -44.08 17.13
C ILE A 257 12.25 -44.91 17.53
N LEU A 258 13.47 -44.41 17.35
CA LEU A 258 14.71 -45.12 17.71
C LEU A 258 14.95 -45.24 19.22
N ARG A 259 14.26 -44.46 20.05
CA ARG A 259 14.37 -44.51 21.53
C ARG A 259 13.36 -45.43 22.19
N ARG A 260 12.42 -45.99 21.42
CA ARG A 260 11.36 -46.89 21.89
C ARG A 260 11.73 -48.33 21.58
#